data_AF-A0AAD2JDF4-F1
#
_entry.id   AF-A0AAD2JDF4-F1
#
_cell.length_a   1.000
_cell.length_b   1.000
_cell.length_c   1.000
_cell.angle_alpha   90.00
_cell.angle_beta   90.00
_cell.angle_gamma   90.00
#
_symmetry.space_group_name_H-M   'P 1'
#
loop_
_entity.id
_entity.type
_entity.pdbx_description
1 polymer ?
#
loop_
_entity_poly.entity_id
_entity_poly.type
_entity_poly.pdbx_seq_one_letter_code
_entity_poly.pdbx_strand_id
1 'polypeptide(L)'
;MGVKELTRNYNEAKSTIKYLEKRYGKFYNLTNDGQKELQKSIILDHNKVDLNRMLRRIKGGIEVAKDTQAINVLPYNFLLVMIASLGSAGVAMLTGRMLFLNSVFNKYLDSKEVSKTEASDILNAIDFGSIIQIGVLAVSLPFFIIFIVWGFHSKSLTKDVDKSYTIKIFLEECLEDYNKVTQQVIPAKQN
;
A
#
# COMPACT_ATOMS: atom_id res chain seq x y z
N MET A 1 -25.67 24.79 -13.21
CA MET A 1 -24.37 25.50 -13.14
C MET A 1 -23.34 24.53 -12.56
N GLY A 2 -22.26 24.12 -13.20
CA GLY A 2 -21.71 24.43 -14.51
C GLY A 2 -21.04 23.18 -15.09
N VAL A 3 -21.11 23.05 -16.41
CA VAL A 3 -20.44 22.02 -17.20
C VAL A 3 -18.93 22.23 -16.99
N LYS A 4 -18.30 21.38 -16.18
CA LYS A 4 -16.84 21.35 -16.04
C LYS A 4 -16.27 21.06 -17.42
N GLU A 5 -15.52 22.00 -17.97
CA GLU A 5 -14.83 21.90 -19.25
C GLU A 5 -14.28 20.48 -19.47
N LEU A 6 -14.72 19.86 -20.57
CA LEU A 6 -14.02 18.73 -21.13
C LEU A 6 -12.63 19.25 -21.50
N THR A 7 -11.61 18.77 -20.80
CA THR A 7 -10.22 18.82 -21.28
C THR A 7 -10.17 17.94 -22.53
N ARG A 8 -10.65 18.49 -23.65
CA ARG A 8 -10.68 17.86 -24.97
C ARG A 8 -9.27 17.72 -25.53
N ASN A 9 -8.30 18.44 -24.96
CA ASN A 9 -6.92 18.39 -25.37
C ASN A 9 -6.08 17.57 -24.38
N TYR A 10 -5.43 16.51 -24.87
CA TYR A 10 -4.49 15.71 -24.08
C TYR A 10 -3.39 16.56 -23.43
N ASN A 11 -2.96 17.65 -24.08
CA ASN A 11 -1.90 18.52 -23.57
C ASN A 11 -2.27 19.28 -22.29
N GLU A 12 -3.57 19.40 -21.97
CA GLU A 12 -4.07 20.05 -20.76
C GLU A 12 -4.23 19.07 -19.58
N ALA A 13 -4.09 17.77 -19.83
CA ALA A 13 -4.31 16.76 -18.82
C ALA A 13 -3.09 16.56 -17.92
N LYS A 14 -3.29 16.72 -16.61
CA LYS A 14 -2.28 16.44 -15.57
C LYS A 14 -1.91 14.95 -15.47
N SER A 15 -2.76 14.04 -15.93
CA SER A 15 -2.52 12.59 -15.91
C SER A 15 -3.12 11.93 -17.15
N THR A 16 -2.32 11.14 -17.86
CA THR A 16 -2.75 10.36 -19.02
C THR A 16 -3.90 9.42 -18.66
N ILE A 17 -3.84 8.77 -17.49
CA ILE A 17 -4.88 7.85 -17.01
C ILE A 17 -6.20 8.59 -16.83
N LYS A 18 -6.19 9.71 -16.10
CA LYS A 18 -7.41 10.50 -15.85
C LYS A 18 -8.01 11.06 -17.13
N TYR A 19 -7.16 11.46 -18.09
CA TYR A 19 -7.62 11.89 -19.41
C TYR A 19 -8.36 10.79 -20.15
N LEU A 20 -7.71 9.64 -20.28
CA LEU A 20 -8.25 8.49 -20.98
C LEU A 20 -9.58 8.05 -20.35
N GLU A 21 -9.66 7.99 -19.02
CA GLU A 21 -10.91 7.63 -18.35
C GLU A 21 -12.02 8.64 -18.51
N LYS A 22 -11.71 9.94 -18.43
CA LYS A 22 -12.71 11.00 -18.58
C LYS A 22 -13.26 11.05 -20.00
N ARG A 23 -12.43 10.78 -21.01
CA ARG A 23 -12.81 10.88 -22.42
C ARG A 23 -13.44 9.60 -22.96
N TYR A 24 -12.93 8.44 -22.56
CA TYR A 24 -13.31 7.16 -23.15
C TYR A 24 -13.93 6.17 -22.17
N GLY A 25 -14.02 6.51 -20.88
CA GLY A 25 -14.63 5.66 -19.87
C GLY A 25 -13.69 4.58 -19.34
N LYS A 26 -14.24 3.42 -19.00
CA LYS A 26 -13.51 2.35 -18.31
C LYS A 26 -12.69 1.53 -19.31
N PHE A 27 -11.44 1.26 -18.96
CA PHE A 27 -10.51 0.40 -19.73
C PHE A 27 -10.51 -1.06 -19.22
N TYR A 28 -11.36 -1.37 -18.25
CA TYR A 28 -11.42 -2.67 -17.58
C TYR A 28 -12.81 -3.30 -17.76
N ASN A 29 -12.88 -4.63 -17.75
CA ASN A 29 -14.10 -5.43 -17.91
C ASN A 29 -14.85 -5.15 -19.23
N LEU A 30 -14.11 -4.91 -20.31
CA LEU A 30 -14.67 -4.80 -21.66
C LEU A 30 -14.65 -6.17 -22.33
N THR A 31 -15.62 -6.43 -23.22
CA THR A 31 -15.56 -7.56 -24.15
C THR A 31 -14.47 -7.31 -25.20
N ASN A 32 -13.99 -8.37 -25.86
CA ASN A 32 -12.99 -8.23 -26.93
C ASN A 32 -13.43 -7.24 -28.03
N ASP A 33 -14.72 -7.23 -28.37
CA ASP A 33 -15.27 -6.28 -29.36
C ASP A 33 -15.31 -4.86 -28.80
N GLY A 34 -15.71 -4.67 -27.54
CA GLY A 34 -15.68 -3.37 -26.87
C GLY A 34 -14.27 -2.80 -26.73
N GLN A 35 -13.25 -3.67 -26.55
CA GLN A 35 -11.85 -3.25 -26.58
C GLN A 35 -11.44 -2.74 -27.95
N LYS A 36 -11.81 -3.44 -29.04
CA LYS A 36 -11.50 -3.00 -30.41
C LYS A 36 -12.18 -1.68 -30.77
N GLU A 37 -13.44 -1.49 -30.38
CA GLU A 37 -14.16 -0.22 -30.59
C GLU A 37 -13.49 0.94 -29.85
N LEU A 38 -13.07 0.70 -28.61
CA LEU A 38 -12.35 1.66 -27.81
C LEU A 38 -10.98 1.99 -28.43
N GLN A 39 -10.24 0.99 -28.91
CA GLN A 39 -8.94 1.16 -29.57
C GLN A 39 -9.12 2.03 -30.82
N LYS A 40 -10.10 1.68 -31.66
CA LYS A 40 -10.43 2.43 -32.88
C LYS A 40 -10.76 3.88 -32.57
N SER A 41 -11.57 4.13 -31.53
CA SER A 41 -11.94 5.48 -31.10
C SER A 41 -10.72 6.30 -30.68
N ILE A 42 -9.80 5.70 -29.92
CA ILE A 42 -8.57 6.36 -29.45
C ILE A 42 -7.60 6.64 -30.60
N ILE A 43 -7.44 5.70 -31.54
CA ILE A 43 -6.61 5.86 -32.74
C ILE A 43 -7.13 7.00 -33.63
N LEU A 44 -8.44 7.10 -33.81
CA LEU A 44 -9.03 8.14 -34.67
C LEU A 44 -8.94 9.54 -34.06
N ASP A 45 -8.93 9.63 -32.74
CA ASP A 45 -8.87 10.90 -32.00
C ASP A 45 -7.45 11.44 -31.79
N HIS A 46 -6.41 10.63 -32.01
CA HIS A 46 -5.02 11.00 -31.69
C HIS A 46 -4.06 10.62 -32.80
N ASN A 47 -3.05 11.47 -33.01
CA ASN A 47 -1.94 11.10 -33.87
C ASN A 47 -0.98 10.13 -33.16
N LYS A 48 -0.14 9.45 -33.94
CA LYS A 48 0.87 8.50 -33.44
C LYS A 48 1.85 9.12 -32.44
N VAL A 49 2.15 10.42 -32.52
CA VAL A 49 3.05 11.12 -31.60
C VAL A 49 2.41 11.26 -30.22
N ASP A 50 1.13 11.60 -30.16
CA ASP A 50 0.37 11.75 -28.92
C ASP A 50 0.21 10.40 -28.22
N LEU A 51 -0.10 9.33 -28.96
CA LEU A 51 -0.14 7.97 -28.42
C LEU A 51 1.21 7.54 -27.84
N ASN A 52 2.32 7.85 -28.52
CA ASN A 52 3.67 7.59 -27.99
C ASN A 52 3.98 8.40 -26.72
N ARG A 53 3.55 9.67 -26.65
CA ARG A 53 3.70 10.48 -25.43
C ARG A 53 2.90 9.92 -24.27
N MET A 54 1.65 9.50 -24.52
CA MET A 54 0.80 8.83 -23.55
C MET A 54 1.48 7.58 -23.02
N LEU A 55 1.92 6.71 -23.92
CA LEU A 55 2.61 5.46 -23.57
C LEU A 55 3.87 5.74 -22.74
N ARG A 56 4.69 6.71 -23.13
CA ARG A 56 5.90 7.09 -22.38
C ARG A 56 5.59 7.57 -20.96
N ARG A 57 4.54 8.38 -20.78
CA ARG A 57 4.13 8.84 -19.44
C ARG A 57 3.63 7.69 -18.57
N ILE A 58 2.89 6.74 -19.14
CA ILE A 58 2.44 5.54 -18.43
C ILE A 58 3.64 4.65 -18.06
N LYS A 59 4.56 4.40 -18.98
CA LYS A 59 5.79 3.64 -18.71
C LYS A 59 6.63 4.29 -17.61
N GLY A 60 6.78 5.61 -17.62
CA GLY A 60 7.45 6.34 -16.55
C GLY A 60 6.75 6.19 -15.19
N GLY A 61 5.42 6.26 -15.16
CA GLY A 61 4.64 6.02 -13.93
C GLY A 61 4.79 4.60 -13.39
N ILE A 62 4.81 3.60 -14.28
CA ILE A 62 5.07 2.19 -13.92
C ILE A 62 6.47 2.04 -13.32
N GLU A 63 7.49 2.66 -13.92
CA GLU A 63 8.86 2.53 -13.44
C GLU A 63 9.03 3.15 -12.05
N VAL A 64 8.47 4.34 -11.82
CA VAL A 64 8.41 4.95 -10.48
C VAL A 64 7.69 4.03 -9.50
N ALA A 65 6.60 3.38 -9.92
CA ALA A 65 5.90 2.44 -9.05
C ALA A 65 6.72 1.18 -8.74
N LYS A 66 7.55 0.69 -9.67
CA LYS A 66 8.50 -0.40 -9.41
C LYS A 66 9.57 0.01 -8.40
N ASP A 67 10.15 1.20 -8.54
CA ASP A 67 11.11 1.71 -7.56
C ASP A 67 10.48 1.84 -6.15
N THR A 68 9.18 2.12 -6.12
CA THR A 68 8.40 2.20 -4.88
C THR A 68 8.05 0.82 -4.31
N GLN A 69 8.30 -0.30 -5.01
CA GLN A 69 8.03 -1.66 -4.49
C GLN A 69 8.85 -2.00 -3.24
N ALA A 70 9.99 -1.34 -3.02
CA ALA A 70 10.75 -1.47 -1.76
C ALA A 70 9.88 -1.12 -0.53
N ILE A 71 8.88 -0.24 -0.68
CA ILE A 71 7.90 0.10 0.37
C ILE A 71 7.06 -1.13 0.77
N ASN A 72 6.88 -2.11 -0.13
CA ASN A 72 6.11 -3.31 0.18
C ASN A 72 6.84 -4.28 1.14
N VAL A 73 8.15 -4.12 1.31
CA VAL A 73 8.96 -4.94 2.24
C VAL A 73 8.94 -4.36 3.67
N LEU A 74 8.60 -3.08 3.83
CA LEU A 74 8.58 -2.39 5.12
C LEU A 74 7.75 -3.09 6.23
N PRO A 75 6.57 -3.70 5.97
CA PRO A 75 5.81 -4.42 6.99
C PRO A 75 6.60 -5.54 7.64
N TYR A 76 7.37 -6.29 6.85
CA TYR A 76 8.18 -7.39 7.35
C TYR A 76 9.28 -6.86 8.28
N ASN A 77 9.92 -5.75 7.90
CA ASN A 77 10.92 -5.10 8.73
C ASN A 77 10.32 -4.58 10.05
N PHE A 78 9.16 -3.91 9.99
CA PHE A 78 8.48 -3.44 11.19
C PHE A 78 8.02 -4.59 12.10
N LEU A 79 7.57 -5.70 11.52
CA LEU A 79 7.19 -6.90 12.28
C LEU A 79 8.40 -7.53 12.98
N LEU A 80 9.56 -7.62 12.32
CA LEU A 80 10.79 -8.11 12.94
C LEU A 80 11.22 -7.22 14.11
N VAL A 81 11.17 -5.90 13.94
CA VAL A 81 11.49 -4.94 15.01
C VAL A 81 10.49 -5.05 16.16
N MET A 82 9.20 -5.24 15.87
CA MET A 82 8.17 -5.47 16.88
C MET A 82 8.46 -6.74 17.70
N ILE A 83 8.74 -7.87 17.03
CA ILE A 83 9.10 -9.13 17.70
C ILE A 83 10.32 -8.95 18.59
N ALA A 84 11.37 -8.29 18.08
CA ALA A 84 12.58 -8.02 18.85
C ALA A 84 12.28 -7.15 20.08
N SER A 85 11.50 -6.08 19.92
CA SER A 85 11.12 -5.17 21.02
C SER A 85 10.27 -5.86 22.08
N LEU A 86 9.32 -6.70 21.69
CA LEU A 86 8.52 -7.52 22.60
C LEU A 86 9.38 -8.54 23.34
N GLY A 87 10.33 -9.18 22.64
CA GLY A 87 11.31 -10.09 23.24
C GLY A 87 12.15 -9.39 24.30
N SER A 88 12.72 -8.22 23.98
CA SER A 88 13.51 -7.43 24.94
C SER A 88 12.68 -6.96 26.13
N ALA A 89 11.44 -6.48 25.90
CA ALA A 89 10.53 -6.10 26.97
C ALA A 89 10.17 -7.29 27.86
N GLY A 90 9.92 -8.47 27.28
CA GLY A 90 9.63 -9.69 28.02
C GLY A 90 10.80 -10.13 28.91
N VAL A 91 12.03 -10.08 28.39
CA VAL A 91 13.24 -10.35 29.19
C VAL A 91 13.38 -9.33 30.32
N ALA A 92 13.22 -8.03 30.03
CA ALA A 92 13.31 -6.99 31.05
C ALA A 92 12.27 -7.16 32.16
N MET A 93 11.03 -7.53 31.82
CA MET A 93 9.97 -7.83 32.79
C MET A 93 10.29 -9.05 33.64
N LEU A 94 10.79 -10.14 33.03
CA LEU A 94 11.21 -11.35 33.74
C LEU A 94 12.36 -11.06 34.70
N THR A 95 13.38 -10.31 34.25
CA THR A 95 14.50 -9.88 35.09
C THR A 95 14.03 -8.97 36.22
N GLY A 96 13.17 -7.99 35.93
CA GLY A 96 12.58 -7.11 36.94
C GLY A 96 11.78 -7.88 38.00
N ARG A 97 10.98 -8.86 37.57
CA ARG A 97 10.28 -9.78 38.48
C ARG A 97 11.27 -10.55 39.36
N MET A 98 12.29 -11.18 38.77
CA MET A 98 13.31 -11.92 39.54
C MET A 98 14.05 -11.03 40.56
N LEU A 99 14.41 -9.81 40.17
CA LEU A 99 15.06 -8.84 41.06
C LEU A 99 14.13 -8.42 42.20
N PHE A 100 12.86 -8.17 41.90
CA PHE A 100 11.85 -7.89 42.91
C PHE A 100 11.68 -9.05 43.89
N LEU A 101 11.54 -10.28 43.38
CA LEU A 101 11.48 -11.49 44.19
C LEU A 101 12.71 -11.61 45.09
N ASN A 102 13.91 -11.49 44.53
CA ASN A 102 15.15 -11.56 45.30
C ASN A 102 15.25 -10.47 46.37
N SER A 103 14.80 -9.24 46.07
CA SER A 103 14.80 -8.14 47.04
C SER A 103 13.82 -8.40 48.19
N VAL A 104 12.62 -8.90 47.89
CA VAL A 104 11.64 -9.33 48.90
C VAL A 104 12.23 -10.48 49.72
N PHE A 105 12.67 -11.57 49.09
CA PHE A 105 13.27 -12.71 49.81
C PHE A 105 14.44 -12.29 50.70
N ASN A 106 15.38 -11.49 50.22
CA ASN A 106 16.51 -11.03 51.05
C ASN A 106 16.04 -10.16 52.24
N LYS A 107 15.10 -9.23 52.03
CA LYS A 107 14.59 -8.35 53.09
C LYS A 107 13.80 -9.11 54.15
N TYR A 108 13.11 -10.19 53.76
CA TYR A 108 12.23 -10.97 54.61
C TYR A 108 12.88 -12.24 55.18
N LEU A 109 13.97 -12.76 54.61
CA LEU A 109 14.75 -13.86 55.18
C LEU A 109 15.71 -13.40 56.28
N ASP A 110 16.15 -12.14 56.27
CA ASP A 110 16.91 -11.53 57.37
C ASP A 110 16.03 -11.22 58.60
N SER A 111 14.71 -11.11 58.44
CA SER A 111 13.73 -11.07 59.52
C SER A 111 13.20 -12.48 59.81
N LYS A 112 13.52 -13.04 60.98
CA LYS A 112 13.09 -14.38 61.39
C LYS A 112 11.62 -14.70 61.05
N GLU A 113 11.43 -15.85 60.39
CA GLU A 113 10.17 -16.58 60.19
C GLU A 113 9.04 -15.85 59.46
N VAL A 114 9.24 -15.57 58.17
CA VAL A 114 8.11 -15.31 57.28
C VAL A 114 7.45 -16.63 56.88
N SER A 115 6.18 -16.77 57.22
CA SER A 115 5.37 -17.93 56.83
C SER A 115 5.18 -17.96 55.31
N LYS A 116 5.09 -19.15 54.71
CA LYS A 116 4.82 -19.32 53.26
C LYS A 116 3.59 -18.52 52.81
N THR A 117 2.62 -18.33 53.70
CA THR A 117 1.38 -17.57 53.50
C THR A 117 1.64 -16.08 53.32
N GLU A 118 2.48 -15.44 54.14
CA GLU A 118 2.81 -14.01 54.01
C GLU A 118 3.62 -13.71 52.75
N ALA A 119 4.55 -14.61 52.39
CA ALA A 119 5.29 -14.50 51.13
C ALA A 119 4.35 -14.66 49.92
N SER A 120 3.41 -15.60 49.98
CA SER A 120 2.39 -15.77 48.94
C SER A 120 1.49 -14.54 48.81
N ASP A 121 1.10 -13.92 49.92
CA ASP A 121 0.23 -12.74 49.93
C ASP A 121 0.92 -11.51 49.33
N ILE A 122 2.21 -11.30 49.60
CA ILE A 122 3.00 -10.23 48.95
C ILE A 122 3.13 -10.46 47.44
N LEU A 123 3.29 -11.71 47.02
CA LEU A 123 3.40 -12.07 45.60
C LEU A 123 2.07 -11.91 44.86
N ASN A 124 0.97 -12.27 45.52
CA ASN A 124 -0.38 -12.14 44.97
C ASN A 124 -0.91 -10.70 45.04
N ALA A 125 -0.36 -9.85 45.92
CA ALA A 125 -0.71 -8.44 46.00
C ALA A 125 -0.23 -7.64 44.76
N ILE A 126 0.73 -8.16 44.00
CA ILE A 126 1.22 -7.52 42.78
C ILE A 126 0.60 -8.19 41.57
N ASP A 127 -0.27 -7.45 40.89
CA ASP A 127 -0.86 -7.87 39.63
C ASP A 127 0.14 -7.68 38.47
N PHE A 128 1.07 -8.62 38.35
CA PHE A 128 1.99 -8.70 37.22
C PHE A 128 1.27 -8.87 35.88
N GLY A 129 0.04 -9.41 35.87
CA GLY A 129 -0.75 -9.57 34.66
C GLY A 129 -1.09 -8.23 34.03
N SER A 130 -1.61 -7.29 34.84
CA SER A 130 -1.91 -5.92 34.40
C SER A 130 -0.65 -5.18 33.93
N ILE A 131 0.48 -5.34 34.62
CA ILE A 131 1.76 -4.69 34.24
C ILE A 131 2.25 -5.22 32.88
N ILE A 132 2.18 -6.54 32.67
CA ILE A 132 2.56 -7.17 31.39
C ILE A 132 1.62 -6.68 30.28
N GLN A 133 0.31 -6.65 30.51
CA GLN A 133 -0.65 -6.16 29.52
C GLN A 133 -0.37 -4.71 29.12
N ILE A 134 -0.14 -3.83 30.09
CA ILE A 134 0.18 -2.42 29.82
C ILE A 134 1.48 -2.31 29.02
N GLY A 135 2.52 -3.07 29.37
CA GLY A 135 3.78 -3.03 28.63
C GLY A 135 3.68 -3.61 27.22
N VAL A 136 2.93 -4.69 27.02
CA VAL A 136 2.64 -5.24 25.69
C VAL A 136 1.87 -4.23 24.84
N LEU A 137 0.87 -3.56 25.42
CA LEU A 137 0.12 -2.49 24.73
C LEU A 137 1.03 -1.30 24.39
N ALA A 138 1.86 -0.85 25.33
CA ALA A 138 2.77 0.26 25.13
C ALA A 138 3.77 0.00 24.01
N VAL A 139 4.28 -1.24 23.90
CA VAL A 139 5.17 -1.64 22.80
C VAL A 139 4.40 -1.81 21.50
N SER A 140 3.23 -2.47 21.51
CA SER A 140 2.52 -2.87 20.29
C SER A 140 1.77 -1.71 19.60
N LEU A 141 1.21 -0.79 20.37
CA LEU A 141 0.39 0.33 19.86
C LEU A 141 1.09 1.18 18.78
N PRO A 142 2.36 1.62 18.94
CA PRO A 142 3.04 2.38 17.88
C PRO A 142 3.21 1.57 16.60
N PHE A 143 3.48 0.26 16.68
CA PHE A 143 3.57 -0.58 15.49
C PHE A 143 2.22 -0.71 14.79
N PHE A 144 1.11 -0.84 15.52
CA PHE A 144 -0.22 -0.84 14.92
C PHE A 144 -0.50 0.45 14.13
N ILE A 145 -0.12 1.61 14.67
CA ILE A 145 -0.27 2.89 13.96
C ILE A 145 0.55 2.87 12.66
N ILE A 146 1.79 2.40 12.70
CA ILE A 146 2.66 2.28 11.52
C ILE A 146 2.04 1.35 10.47
N PHE A 147 1.51 0.19 10.88
CA PHE A 147 0.86 -0.75 9.96
C PHE A 147 -0.40 -0.15 9.32
N ILE A 148 -1.20 0.62 10.07
CA ILE A 148 -2.38 1.30 9.53
C ILE A 148 -1.97 2.34 8.49
N VAL A 149 -1.01 3.21 8.81
CA VAL A 149 -0.51 4.24 7.88
C VAL A 149 0.07 3.60 6.63
N TRP A 150 0.90 2.57 6.80
CA TRP A 150 1.48 1.82 5.68
C TRP A 150 0.39 1.16 4.82
N GLY A 151 -0.61 0.53 5.44
CA GLY A 151 -1.70 -0.15 4.73
C GLY A 151 -2.50 0.81 3.85
N PHE A 152 -2.80 2.02 4.35
CA PHE A 152 -3.44 3.06 3.54
C PHE A 152 -2.56 3.50 2.37
N HIS A 153 -1.26 3.68 2.59
CA HIS A 153 -0.32 4.11 1.55
C HIS A 153 -0.11 3.04 0.47
N SER A 154 0.11 1.79 0.87
CA SER A 154 0.32 0.65 -0.03
C SER A 154 -0.92 0.37 -0.88
N LYS A 155 -2.12 0.45 -0.30
CA LYS A 155 -3.38 0.28 -1.05
C LYS A 155 -3.59 1.37 -2.10
N SER A 156 -3.12 2.59 -1.84
CA SER A 156 -3.18 3.68 -2.83
C SER A 156 -2.19 3.45 -3.96
N LEU A 157 -0.97 3.01 -3.64
CA LEU A 157 0.08 2.75 -4.63
C LEU A 157 -0.30 1.59 -5.55
N THR A 158 -0.67 0.43 -4.99
CA THR A 158 -0.93 -0.81 -5.74
C THR A 158 -2.10 -0.70 -6.73
N LYS A 159 -3.20 -0.03 -6.35
CA LYS A 159 -4.37 0.16 -7.24
C LYS A 159 -4.05 0.89 -8.54
N ASP A 160 -3.11 1.83 -8.49
CA ASP A 160 -2.76 2.61 -9.67
C ASP A 160 -1.77 1.86 -10.58
N VAL A 161 -1.03 0.87 -10.05
CA VAL A 161 -0.06 0.08 -10.82
C VAL A 161 -0.76 -0.83 -11.83
N ASP A 162 -1.68 -1.68 -11.38
CA ASP A 162 -2.37 -2.63 -12.27
C ASP A 162 -3.07 -1.91 -13.42
N LYS A 163 -3.74 -0.82 -13.09
CA LYS A 163 -4.41 0.06 -14.05
C LYS A 163 -3.43 0.68 -15.06
N SER A 164 -2.25 1.10 -14.58
CA SER A 164 -1.20 1.62 -15.46
C SER A 164 -0.71 0.55 -16.43
N TYR A 165 -0.55 -0.70 -15.98
CA TYR A 165 -0.19 -1.83 -16.85
C TYR A 165 -1.28 -2.14 -17.89
N THR A 166 -2.56 -2.15 -17.51
CA THR A 166 -3.66 -2.35 -18.46
C THR A 166 -3.67 -1.28 -19.54
N ILE A 167 -3.55 -0.01 -19.14
CA ILE A 167 -3.53 1.11 -20.10
C ILE A 167 -2.27 1.08 -20.97
N LYS A 168 -1.13 0.64 -20.43
CA LYS A 168 0.11 0.46 -21.20
C LYS A 168 -0.11 -0.54 -22.34
N ILE A 169 -0.62 -1.73 -22.04
CA ILE A 169 -0.89 -2.78 -23.04
C ILE A 169 -1.85 -2.25 -24.10
N PHE A 170 -2.93 -1.59 -23.66
CA PHE A 170 -3.93 -1.02 -24.55
C PHE A 170 -3.35 0.04 -25.51
N LEU A 171 -2.45 0.91 -25.02
CA LEU A 171 -1.78 1.90 -25.86
C LEU A 171 -0.75 1.29 -26.81
N GLU A 172 -0.11 0.18 -26.42
CA GLU A 172 0.79 -0.60 -27.28
C GLU A 172 -0.02 -1.21 -28.45
N GLU A 173 -1.16 -1.84 -28.16
CA GLU A 173 -2.10 -2.35 -29.17
C GLU A 173 -2.59 -1.24 -30.11
N CYS A 174 -2.94 -0.06 -29.57
CA CYS A 174 -3.36 1.08 -30.41
C CYS A 174 -2.27 1.54 -31.38
N LEU A 175 -0.99 1.48 -30.97
CA LEU A 175 0.14 1.85 -31.81
C LEU A 175 0.45 0.78 -32.87
N GLU A 176 0.26 -0.49 -32.55
CA GLU A 176 0.42 -1.62 -33.47
C GLU A 176 -0.64 -1.58 -34.59
N ASP A 177 -1.90 -1.32 -34.22
CA ASP A 177 -3.02 -1.28 -35.17
C ASP A 177 -3.26 0.10 -35.80
N TYR A 178 -2.50 1.12 -35.41
CA TYR A 178 -2.66 2.51 -35.87
C TYR A 178 -2.78 2.63 -37.39
N ASN A 179 -1.82 2.03 -38.12
CA ASN A 179 -1.79 2.11 -39.58
C ASN A 179 -2.96 1.34 -40.21
N LYS A 180 -3.34 0.18 -39.65
CA LYS A 180 -4.46 -0.62 -40.17
C LYS A 180 -5.78 0.14 -40.05
N VAL A 181 -6.02 0.72 -38.88
CA VAL A 181 -7.25 1.47 -38.59
C VAL A 181 -7.33 2.76 -39.40
N THR A 182 -6.24 3.53 -39.48
CA THR A 182 -6.22 4.78 -40.26
C THR A 182 -6.37 4.52 -41.77
N GLN A 183 -5.72 3.49 -42.30
CA GLN A 183 -5.85 3.08 -43.71
C GLN A 183 -7.20 2.46 -44.06
N GLN A 184 -7.95 1.89 -43.11
CA GLN A 184 -9.31 1.39 -43.36
C GLN A 184 -10.36 2.51 -43.39
N VAL A 185 -10.08 3.67 -42.80
CA VAL A 185 -11.03 4.81 -42.74
C VAL A 185 -10.82 5.80 -43.89
N ILE A 186 -9.61 5.92 -44.44
CA ILE A 186 -9.31 6.73 -45.63
C ILE A 186 -10.06 6.30 -46.92
N PRO A 187 -10.24 4.99 -47.25
CA PRO A 187 -10.94 4.57 -48.46
C PRO A 187 -12.46 4.77 -48.41
N ALA A 188 -13.04 5.08 -47.24
CA ALA A 188 -14.49 5.26 -47.09
C ALA A 188 -14.98 6.69 -47.40
N LYS A 189 -14.08 7.64 -47.71
CA LYS A 189 -14.43 9.05 -47.96
C LYS A 189 -14.29 9.50 -49.43
N GLN A 190 -14.10 8.58 -50.37
CA GLN A 190 -13.91 8.91 -51.80
C GLN A 190 -15.06 8.50 -52.74
N ASN A 191 -16.27 8.26 -52.21
CA ASN A 191 -17.48 8.09 -53.02
C ASN A 191 -18.45 9.24 -52.79
#